data_AF-A0A2P4XWU2-F1
#
_entry.id   AF-A0A2P4XWU2-F1
#
_cell.length_a   1.000
_cell.length_b   1.000
_cell.length_c   1.000
_cell.angle_alpha   90.00
_cell.angle_beta   90.00
_cell.angle_gamma   90.00
#
_symmetry.space_group_name_H-M   'P 1'
#
loop_
_entity.id
_entity.type
_entity.pdbx_description
1 polymer ?
#
loop_
_entity_poly.entity_id
_entity_poly.type
_entity_poly.pdbx_seq_one_letter_code
_entity_poly.pdbx_strand_id
1 'polypeptide(L)'
;MTACQAITKCDTPCSRKALKSGFCTQHDKDKRIEMYKKELSRMHKRVKRYLEISNDLHEKVTTIQHVDWLKYNLLMIGGAHCPYKCIIDNPGYKNQIEALFDLPANAALKEYDRPYDRLLKHMFPSFTSISQRERKRQDLLREAERDLQIDKHLTRK
;
A
#
# COMPACT_ATOMS: atom_id res chain seq x y z
N MET A 1 26.11 -21.88 -26.98
CA MET A 1 26.49 -21.66 -25.57
C MET A 1 27.88 -22.24 -25.38
N THR A 2 28.90 -21.42 -25.19
CA THR A 2 30.29 -21.88 -25.00
C THR A 2 30.40 -22.64 -23.68
N ALA A 3 30.96 -23.85 -23.73
CA ALA A 3 31.29 -24.64 -22.55
C ALA A 3 32.36 -23.89 -21.75
N CYS A 4 32.19 -23.81 -20.43
CA CYS A 4 33.19 -23.21 -19.56
C CYS A 4 34.42 -24.11 -19.54
N GLN A 5 35.58 -23.57 -19.92
CA GLN A 5 36.85 -24.31 -19.94
C GLN A 5 37.66 -24.13 -18.65
N ALA A 6 37.11 -23.44 -17.64
CA ALA A 6 37.80 -23.20 -16.38
C ALA A 6 37.84 -24.47 -15.50
N ILE A 7 38.91 -24.60 -14.73
CA ILE A 7 39.11 -25.68 -13.77
C ILE A 7 38.49 -25.27 -12.41
N THR A 8 37.90 -26.23 -11.70
CA THR A 8 37.33 -26.01 -10.36
C THR A 8 38.41 -26.06 -9.28
N LYS A 9 38.05 -25.80 -8.02
CA LYS A 9 38.99 -25.95 -6.88
C LYS A 9 39.46 -27.40 -6.64
N CYS A 10 38.82 -28.38 -7.28
CA CYS A 10 39.13 -29.80 -7.15
C CYS A 10 39.73 -30.37 -8.46
N ASP A 11 40.36 -29.54 -9.29
CA ASP A 11 41.00 -29.92 -10.55
C ASP A 11 40.11 -30.64 -11.59
N THR A 12 38.79 -30.46 -11.48
CA THR A 12 37.83 -31.01 -12.46
C THR A 12 37.35 -29.95 -13.45
N PRO A 13 37.03 -30.32 -14.71
CA PRO A 13 36.49 -29.39 -15.70
C PRO A 13 35.15 -28.80 -15.25
N CYS A 14 35.00 -27.48 -15.32
CA CYS A 14 33.78 -26.84 -14.86
C CYS A 14 32.62 -27.06 -15.82
N SER A 15 31.58 -27.72 -15.35
CA SER A 15 30.33 -27.90 -16.08
C SER A 15 29.22 -27.02 -15.50
N ARG A 16 28.41 -26.40 -16.36
CA ARG A 16 27.18 -25.69 -15.93
C ARG A 16 26.15 -26.60 -15.26
N LYS A 17 26.28 -27.92 -15.42
CA LYS A 17 25.39 -28.94 -14.81
C LYS A 17 25.94 -29.50 -13.48
N ALA A 18 27.13 -29.08 -13.03
CA ALA A 18 27.72 -29.58 -11.79
C ALA A 18 26.98 -29.06 -10.54
N LEU A 19 27.03 -29.84 -9.45
CA LEU A 19 26.61 -29.41 -8.11
C LEU A 19 27.47 -28.21 -7.64
N LYS A 20 27.00 -27.41 -6.67
CA LYS A 20 27.69 -26.20 -6.17
C LYS A 20 29.17 -26.40 -5.81
N SER A 21 29.56 -27.61 -5.40
CA SER A 21 30.96 -27.99 -5.09
C SER A 21 31.88 -28.09 -6.32
N GLY A 22 31.32 -28.13 -7.54
CA GLY A 22 32.03 -28.26 -8.81
C GLY A 22 31.98 -27.01 -9.71
N PHE A 23 31.72 -25.83 -9.15
CA PHE A 23 31.82 -24.57 -9.92
C PHE A 23 33.23 -23.97 -9.85
N CYS A 24 33.68 -23.41 -10.98
CA CYS A 24 34.82 -22.51 -11.00
C CYS A 24 34.47 -21.20 -10.29
N THR A 25 35.49 -20.39 -9.96
CA THR A 25 35.31 -19.11 -9.28
C THR A 25 34.35 -18.17 -10.01
N GLN A 26 34.33 -18.19 -11.35
CA GLN A 26 33.41 -17.38 -12.15
C GLN A 26 31.96 -17.87 -12.04
N HIS A 27 31.70 -19.18 -12.17
CA HIS A 27 30.34 -19.70 -12.05
C HIS A 27 29.78 -19.61 -10.62
N ASP A 28 30.63 -19.68 -9.59
CA ASP A 28 30.21 -19.38 -8.22
C ASP A 28 29.78 -17.92 -8.08
N LYS A 29 30.56 -16.98 -8.66
CA LYS A 29 30.16 -15.55 -8.74
C LYS A 29 28.86 -15.37 -9.51
N ASP A 30 28.70 -15.99 -10.67
CA ASP A 30 27.49 -15.89 -11.49
C ASP A 30 26.26 -16.42 -10.73
N LYS A 31 26.39 -17.53 -10.00
CA LYS A 31 25.31 -18.07 -9.16
C LYS A 31 24.96 -17.16 -7.98
N ARG A 32 25.95 -16.50 -7.37
CA ARG A 32 25.71 -15.48 -6.34
C ARG A 32 25.00 -14.27 -6.93
N ILE A 33 25.42 -13.79 -8.10
CA ILE A 33 24.75 -12.68 -8.81
C ILE A 33 23.30 -13.06 -9.14
N GLU A 34 23.05 -14.28 -9.63
CA GLU A 34 21.71 -14.79 -9.91
C GLU A 34 20.83 -14.81 -8.65
N MET A 35 21.39 -15.24 -7.52
CA MET A 35 20.72 -15.21 -6.21
C MET A 35 20.38 -13.78 -5.80
N TYR A 36 21.36 -12.85 -5.82
CA TYR A 36 21.12 -11.45 -5.44
C TYR A 36 20.09 -10.77 -6.34
N LYS A 37 20.09 -11.05 -7.65
CA LYS A 37 19.06 -10.55 -8.57
C LYS A 37 17.65 -11.05 -8.18
N LYS A 38 17.53 -12.32 -7.76
CA LYS A 38 16.25 -12.87 -7.28
C LYS A 38 15.79 -12.18 -5.99
N GLU A 39 16.69 -11.97 -5.02
CA GLU A 39 16.34 -11.28 -3.78
C GLU A 39 15.99 -9.80 -4.00
N LEU A 40 16.74 -9.08 -4.83
CA LEU A 40 16.41 -7.70 -5.23
C LEU A 40 15.04 -7.61 -5.89
N SER A 41 14.70 -8.57 -6.75
CA SER A 41 13.38 -8.63 -7.39
C SER A 41 12.25 -8.83 -6.36
N ARG A 42 12.47 -9.65 -5.32
CA ARG A 42 11.51 -9.82 -4.22
C ARG A 42 11.39 -8.55 -3.38
N MET A 43 12.52 -7.92 -3.05
CA MET A 43 12.53 -6.65 -2.34
C MET A 43 11.76 -5.55 -3.08
N HIS A 44 11.97 -5.40 -4.39
CA HIS A 44 11.22 -4.42 -5.18
C HIS A 44 9.71 -4.68 -5.17
N LYS A 45 9.28 -5.95 -5.29
CA LYS A 45 7.85 -6.31 -5.19
C LYS A 45 7.28 -5.93 -3.81
N ARG A 46 8.06 -6.16 -2.74
CA ARG A 46 7.69 -5.81 -1.38
C ARG A 46 7.55 -4.30 -1.19
N VAL A 47 8.55 -3.53 -1.63
CA VAL A 47 8.52 -2.06 -1.58
C VAL A 47 7.31 -1.52 -2.34
N LYS A 48 7.05 -2.03 -3.55
CA LYS A 48 5.88 -1.62 -4.34
C LYS A 48 4.57 -1.88 -3.60
N ARG A 49 4.41 -3.06 -3.01
CA ARG A 49 3.20 -3.38 -2.23
C ARG A 49 3.03 -2.45 -1.03
N TYR A 50 4.07 -2.19 -0.25
CA TYR A 50 3.95 -1.29 0.91
C TYR A 50 3.68 0.15 0.48
N LEU A 51 4.22 0.59 -0.66
CA LEU A 51 3.90 1.88 -1.24
C LEU A 51 2.42 1.97 -1.62
N GLU A 52 1.86 0.94 -2.25
CA GLU A 52 0.42 0.87 -2.57
C GLU A 52 -0.46 0.93 -1.32
N ILE A 53 -0.12 0.18 -0.26
CA ILE A 53 -0.83 0.21 1.02
C ILE A 53 -0.73 1.60 1.67
N SER A 54 0.46 2.18 1.67
CA SER A 54 0.69 3.51 2.25
C SER A 54 -0.12 4.58 1.52
N ASN A 55 -0.20 4.51 0.18
CA ASN A 55 -0.99 5.45 -0.62
C ASN A 55 -2.49 5.31 -0.33
N ASP A 56 -3.01 4.09 -0.22
CA ASP A 56 -4.43 3.84 0.15
C ASP A 56 -4.74 4.38 1.55
N LEU A 57 -3.86 4.16 2.52
CA LEU A 57 -4.02 4.71 3.87
C LEU A 57 -3.97 6.23 3.88
N HIS A 58 -3.05 6.83 3.12
CA HIS A 58 -2.94 8.27 2.99
C HIS A 58 -4.21 8.89 2.39
N GLU A 59 -4.77 8.30 1.32
CA GLU A 59 -6.03 8.75 0.73
C GLU A 59 -7.19 8.72 1.74
N LYS A 60 -7.27 7.64 2.55
CA LYS A 60 -8.29 7.51 3.60
C LYS A 60 -8.15 8.59 4.68
N VAL A 61 -6.92 8.84 5.16
CA VAL A 61 -6.65 9.87 6.16
C VAL A 61 -7.01 11.25 5.62
N THR A 62 -6.61 11.57 4.39
CA THR A 62 -6.96 12.84 3.74
C THR A 62 -8.47 13.02 3.60
N THR A 63 -9.19 11.93 3.28
CA THR A 63 -10.66 11.97 3.20
C THR A 63 -11.30 12.24 4.57
N ILE A 64 -10.81 11.60 5.64
CA ILE A 64 -11.30 11.83 7.01
C ILE A 64 -11.03 13.28 7.43
N GLN A 65 -9.80 13.76 7.23
CA GLN A 65 -9.42 15.14 7.57
C GLN A 65 -10.29 16.16 6.83
N HIS A 66 -10.60 15.91 5.55
CA HIS A 66 -11.49 16.77 4.78
C HIS A 66 -12.92 16.78 5.33
N VAL A 67 -13.45 15.63 5.73
CA VAL A 67 -14.77 15.53 6.37
C VAL A 67 -14.80 16.29 7.70
N ASP A 68 -13.78 16.14 8.54
CA ASP A 68 -13.70 16.82 9.82
C ASP A 68 -13.57 18.34 9.65
N TRP A 69 -12.79 18.78 8.66
CA TRP A 69 -12.72 20.19 8.27
C TRP A 69 -14.07 20.74 7.82
N LEU A 70 -14.82 20.02 6.98
CA LEU A 70 -16.17 20.43 6.55
C LEU A 70 -17.12 20.56 7.74
N LYS A 71 -17.15 19.55 8.63
CA LYS A 71 -17.98 19.56 9.83
C LYS A 71 -17.66 20.76 10.73
N TYR A 72 -16.38 21.02 10.96
CA TYR A 72 -15.93 22.15 11.77
C TYR A 72 -16.41 23.48 11.19
N ASN A 73 -16.25 23.70 9.88
CA ASN A 73 -16.68 24.96 9.27
C ASN A 73 -18.21 25.10 9.26
N LEU A 74 -18.95 24.03 9.01
CA LEU A 74 -20.41 24.05 9.09
C LEU A 74 -20.89 24.32 10.51
N LEU A 75 -20.21 23.77 11.53
CA LEU A 75 -20.44 24.08 12.93
C LEU A 75 -20.24 25.57 13.23
N MET A 76 -19.21 26.20 12.66
CA MET A 76 -18.97 27.64 12.82
C MET A 76 -20.03 28.51 12.13
N ILE A 77 -20.66 28.02 11.07
CA ILE A 77 -21.71 28.75 10.33
C ILE A 77 -23.07 28.66 11.06
N GLY A 78 -23.55 27.44 11.32
CA GLY A 78 -24.92 27.22 11.82
C GLY A 78 -25.02 26.86 13.30
N GLY A 79 -23.89 26.70 14.00
CA GLY A 79 -23.85 26.33 15.41
C GLY A 79 -24.09 24.84 15.69
N ALA A 80 -23.87 24.43 16.95
CA ALA A 80 -23.87 23.03 17.38
C ALA A 80 -25.23 22.32 17.33
N HIS A 81 -26.33 23.06 17.22
CA HIS A 81 -27.68 22.50 17.31
C HIS A 81 -28.34 22.28 15.94
N CYS A 82 -27.69 22.71 14.86
CA CYS A 82 -28.22 22.56 13.51
C CYS A 82 -27.58 21.36 12.80
N PRO A 83 -28.39 20.43 12.24
CA PRO A 83 -27.86 19.39 11.36
C PRO A 83 -27.15 20.01 10.16
N TYR A 84 -25.98 19.49 9.79
CA TYR A 84 -25.13 20.04 8.72
C TYR A 84 -25.87 20.22 7.38
N LYS A 85 -26.72 19.26 6.98
CA LYS A 85 -27.51 19.38 5.75
C LYS A 85 -28.50 20.55 5.80
N CYS A 86 -29.12 20.78 6.95
CA CYS A 86 -30.01 21.93 7.13
C CYS A 86 -29.26 23.27 7.05
N ILE A 87 -27.96 23.30 7.40
CA ILE A 87 -27.12 24.50 7.25
C ILE A 87 -26.84 24.76 5.77
N ILE A 88 -26.51 23.71 5.01
CA ILE A 88 -26.20 23.80 3.57
C ILE A 88 -27.42 24.25 2.76
N ASP A 89 -28.61 23.72 3.07
CA ASP A 89 -29.83 24.02 2.33
C ASP A 89 -30.48 25.35 2.76
N ASN A 90 -29.98 26.00 3.82
CA ASN A 90 -30.57 27.23 4.34
C ASN A 90 -30.14 28.45 3.51
N PRO A 91 -31.09 29.20 2.89
CA PRO A 91 -30.78 30.40 2.11
C PRO A 91 -30.05 31.48 2.92
N GLY A 92 -30.25 31.52 4.24
CA GLY A 92 -29.60 32.48 5.14
C GLY A 92 -28.08 32.34 5.21
N TYR A 93 -27.54 31.16 4.89
CA TYR A 93 -26.10 30.88 4.90
C TYR A 93 -25.49 30.81 3.50
N LYS A 94 -26.26 31.12 2.45
CA LYS A 94 -25.87 30.93 1.04
C LYS A 94 -24.44 31.40 0.74
N ASN A 95 -24.10 32.65 1.04
CA ASN A 95 -22.79 33.22 0.71
C ASN A 95 -21.65 32.50 1.45
N GLN A 96 -21.88 32.05 2.69
CA GLN A 96 -20.88 31.34 3.49
C GLN A 96 -20.67 29.92 2.99
N ILE A 97 -21.75 29.26 2.55
CA ILE A 97 -21.69 27.95 1.92
C ILE A 97 -20.99 28.02 0.57
N GLU A 98 -21.32 29.02 -0.26
CA GLU A 98 -20.64 29.21 -1.55
C GLU A 98 -19.14 29.48 -1.37
N ALA A 99 -18.76 30.25 -0.36
CA ALA A 99 -17.36 30.47 0.00
C ALA A 99 -16.68 29.23 0.58
N LEU A 100 -17.38 28.41 1.38
CA LEU A 100 -16.83 27.20 1.99
C LEU A 100 -16.51 26.12 0.95
N PHE A 101 -17.41 25.93 -0.02
CA PHE A 101 -17.29 24.89 -1.03
C PHE A 101 -16.64 25.38 -2.34
N ASP A 102 -16.43 26.69 -2.51
CA ASP A 102 -15.99 27.34 -3.75
C ASP A 102 -16.89 26.97 -4.95
N LEU A 103 -18.19 26.85 -4.69
CA LEU A 103 -19.20 26.34 -5.62
C LEU A 103 -20.55 27.02 -5.36
N PRO A 104 -21.45 27.09 -6.35
CA PRO A 104 -22.81 27.57 -6.12
C PRO A 104 -23.55 26.70 -5.09
N ALA A 105 -24.42 27.31 -4.28
CA ALA A 105 -25.04 26.63 -3.12
C ALA A 105 -25.83 25.37 -3.53
N ASN A 106 -26.40 25.33 -4.73
CA ASN A 106 -27.12 24.17 -5.26
C ASN A 106 -26.23 22.95 -5.54
N ALA A 107 -24.91 23.13 -5.64
CA ALA A 107 -23.93 22.04 -5.83
C ALA A 107 -23.27 21.62 -4.51
N ALA A 108 -23.35 22.44 -3.46
CA ALA A 108 -22.67 22.22 -2.18
C ALA A 108 -23.11 20.92 -1.48
N LEU A 109 -24.40 20.58 -1.52
CA LEU A 109 -24.91 19.35 -0.91
C LEU A 109 -24.29 18.09 -1.53
N LYS A 110 -24.11 18.10 -2.85
CA LYS A 110 -23.49 16.97 -3.58
C LYS A 110 -22.01 16.82 -3.22
N GLU A 111 -21.28 17.92 -3.10
CA GLU A 111 -19.88 17.86 -2.66
C GLU A 111 -19.74 17.53 -1.17
N TYR A 112 -20.71 17.91 -0.34
CA TYR A 112 -20.74 17.48 1.06
C TYR A 112 -20.90 15.96 1.19
N ASP A 113 -21.77 15.32 0.40
CA ASP A 113 -22.01 13.88 0.47
C ASP A 113 -20.85 13.05 -0.15
N ARG A 114 -20.10 13.61 -1.10
CA ARG A 114 -19.07 12.89 -1.88
C ARG A 114 -17.94 12.25 -1.05
N PRO A 115 -17.36 12.90 -0.01
CA PRO A 115 -16.40 12.25 0.88
C PRO A 115 -17.01 11.08 1.66
N TYR A 116 -18.28 11.15 2.05
CA TYR A 116 -18.95 10.05 2.77
C TYR A 116 -19.17 8.84 1.87
N ASP A 117 -19.50 9.04 0.60
CA ASP A 117 -19.57 7.96 -0.38
C ASP A 117 -18.22 7.28 -0.58
N ARG A 118 -17.13 8.06 -0.62
CA ARG A 118 -15.77 7.49 -0.64
C ARG A 118 -15.47 6.73 0.64
N LEU A 119 -15.76 7.29 1.81
CA LEU A 119 -15.54 6.60 3.09
C LEU A 119 -16.33 5.29 3.17
N LEU A 120 -17.58 5.26 2.71
CA LEU A 120 -18.38 4.04 2.62
C LEU A 120 -17.70 2.99 1.72
N LYS A 121 -17.24 3.40 0.54
CA LYS A 121 -16.58 2.52 -0.43
C LYS A 121 -15.19 2.02 0.04
N HIS A 122 -14.43 2.87 0.75
CA HIS A 122 -13.02 2.62 1.11
C HIS A 122 -12.83 2.06 2.52
N MET A 123 -13.62 2.47 3.51
CA MET A 123 -13.54 1.95 4.90
C MET A 123 -14.35 0.67 5.08
N PHE A 124 -15.39 0.49 4.26
CA PHE A 124 -16.15 -0.75 4.18
C PHE A 124 -16.01 -1.32 2.76
N PRO A 125 -14.82 -1.82 2.38
CA PRO A 125 -14.75 -2.64 1.19
C PRO A 125 -15.74 -3.80 1.37
N SER A 126 -16.28 -4.29 0.27
CA SER A 126 -17.18 -5.45 0.14
C SER A 126 -16.62 -6.78 0.67
N PHE A 127 -15.74 -6.76 1.68
CA PHE A 127 -15.59 -7.83 2.66
C PHE A 127 -16.83 -7.86 3.55
N THR A 128 -17.88 -8.45 2.98
CA THR A 128 -19.20 -8.60 3.59
C THR A 128 -19.23 -9.56 4.78
N SER A 129 -18.09 -10.14 5.19
CA SER A 129 -17.99 -10.86 6.45
C SER A 129 -16.65 -10.69 7.18
N ILE A 130 -16.71 -10.66 8.51
CA ILE A 130 -15.58 -10.68 9.44
C ILE A 130 -14.58 -11.81 9.07
N SER A 131 -15.10 -12.95 8.62
CA SER A 131 -14.32 -14.13 8.23
C SER A 131 -13.45 -13.93 6.99
N GLN A 132 -13.81 -13.05 6.06
CA GLN A 132 -12.95 -12.71 4.92
C GLN A 132 -11.81 -11.77 5.33
N ARG A 133 -12.09 -10.82 6.23
CA ARG A 133 -11.08 -9.90 6.78
C ARG A 133 -10.03 -10.66 7.58
N GLU A 134 -10.47 -11.59 8.44
CA GLU A 134 -9.57 -12.39 9.27
C GLU A 134 -8.69 -13.33 8.43
N ARG A 135 -9.23 -13.94 7.36
CA ARG A 135 -8.42 -14.73 6.42
C ARG A 135 -7.32 -13.90 5.76
N LYS A 136 -7.66 -12.71 5.26
CA LYS A 136 -6.69 -11.81 4.62
C LYS A 136 -5.62 -11.35 5.61
N ARG A 137 -5.99 -11.06 6.86
CA ARG A 137 -5.06 -10.73 7.94
C ARG A 137 -4.10 -11.88 8.23
N GLN A 138 -4.60 -13.10 8.37
CA GLN A 138 -3.76 -14.28 8.60
C GLN A 138 -2.80 -14.57 7.44
N ASP A 139 -3.23 -14.36 6.19
CA ASP A 139 -2.34 -14.49 5.03
C ASP A 139 -1.18 -13.50 5.08
N LEU A 140 -1.48 -12.24 5.42
CA LEU A 140 -0.46 -11.19 5.56
C LEU A 140 0.50 -11.48 6.71
N LEU A 141 0.01 -12.00 7.84
CA LEU A 141 0.84 -12.40 8.98
C LEU A 141 1.78 -13.56 8.61
N ARG A 142 1.26 -14.61 7.95
CA ARG A 142 2.08 -15.73 7.45
C ARG A 142 3.14 -15.28 6.44
N GLU A 143 2.82 -14.29 5.62
CA GLU A 143 3.78 -13.70 4.67
C GLU A 143 4.87 -12.90 5.40
N ALA A 144 4.49 -12.06 6.38
CA ALA A 144 5.43 -11.31 7.20
C ALA A 144 6.36 -12.22 8.04
N GLU A 145 5.85 -13.33 8.56
CA GLU A 145 6.66 -14.32 9.28
C GLU A 145 7.70 -15.00 8.38
N ARG A 146 7.33 -15.32 7.14
CA ARG A 146 8.28 -15.84 6.14
C ARG A 146 9.36 -14.81 5.81
N ASP A 147 9.00 -13.54 5.70
CA ASP A 147 9.95 -12.46 5.45
C ASP A 147 10.94 -12.28 6.60
N LEU A 148 10.48 -12.34 7.86
CA LEU A 148 11.34 -12.27 9.05
C LEU A 148 12.32 -13.46 9.14
N GLN A 149 11.91 -14.65 8.68
CA GLN A 149 12.81 -15.79 8.61
C GLN A 149 13.92 -15.61 7.57
N ILE A 150 13.61 -14.99 6.42
CA ILE A 150 14.60 -14.70 5.37
C ILE A 150 15.65 -13.70 5.87
N ASP A 151 15.25 -12.61 6.54
CA ASP A 151 16.18 -11.61 7.09
C ASP A 151 17.11 -12.19 8.17
N LYS A 152 16.61 -13.12 9.01
CA LYS A 152 17.44 -13.87 9.98
C LYS A 152 18.49 -14.74 9.32
N HIS A 153 18.22 -15.29 8.13
CA HIS A 153 19.20 -16.08 7.39
C HIS A 153 20.26 -15.23 6.68
N LEU A 154 19.96 -13.96 6.37
CA LEU A 154 20.89 -13.02 5.75
C LEU A 154 21.85 -12.38 6.76
N THR A 155 21.41 -12.20 8.01
CA THR A 155 22.20 -11.58 9.10
C THR A 155 23.11 -12.54 9.87
N ARG A 156 22.98 -13.86 9.66
CA ARG A 156 23.82 -14.90 10.30
C ARG A 156 25.14 -15.19 9.56
N LYS A 157 25.80 -14.19 8.98
CA LYS A 157 27.12 -14.33 8.37
C LYS A 157 28.14 -13.44 9.04
#